data_AF-A0A7X6YJ76-F1
#
_entry.id   AF-A0A7X6YJ76-F1
#
_cell.length_a   1.000
_cell.length_b   1.000
_cell.length_c   1.000
_cell.angle_alpha   90.00
_cell.angle_beta   90.00
_cell.angle_gamma   90.00
#
_symmetry.space_group_name_H-M   'P 1'
#
loop_
_entity.id
_entity.type
_entity.pdbx_description
1 polymer ?
#
loop_
_entity_poly.entity_id
_entity_poly.type
_entity_poly.pdbx_seq_one_letter_code
_entity_poly.pdbx_strand_id
1 'polypeptide(L)'
;GISSVCTPLDAECRGLSSFTVALWLWVNNVTAGAATPTTFFTTRATNCTNGPYEMMLRMNTNKVRMMSTGNTTSWTSVDTTGAVPGPNQWFHVAYVITPAGVTAYINGQPAGTSTAAAMKTTLLTPPDRPLGDFGFGFGHYHLATPQTGQFTGRLDDVRVYGRALSQAEVQQVIDTADALPDLRVAGGATLAAQGATNTVRTLSGEGYVSGALTVLDRVSAGDDAGTPAGATLMAEQVTLAPDAV
;
A
#
# COMPACT_ATOMS: atom_id res chain seq x y z
N GLY A 1 -8.82 11.07 8.82
CA GLY A 1 -8.51 10.53 10.15
C GLY A 1 -7.02 10.60 10.36
N ILE A 2 -6.59 10.85 11.59
CA ILE A 2 -5.19 10.78 12.02
C ILE A 2 -4.92 9.29 12.25
N SER A 3 -4.32 8.60 11.29
CA SER A 3 -4.16 7.15 11.36
C SER A 3 -2.71 6.79 11.08
N SER A 4 -2.05 6.27 12.11
CA SER A 4 -0.79 5.55 11.96
C SER A 4 -1.05 4.08 12.23
N VAL A 5 -0.52 3.23 11.36
CA VAL A 5 -0.54 1.78 11.53
C VAL A 5 0.93 1.34 11.62
N CYS A 6 1.21 0.45 12.57
CA CYS A 6 2.52 -0.20 12.71
C CYS A 6 2.32 -1.69 12.49
N THR A 7 3.01 -2.29 11.52
CA THR A 7 2.97 -3.74 11.30
C THR A 7 4.33 -4.37 11.61
N PRO A 8 4.39 -5.42 12.45
CA PRO A 8 5.62 -6.19 12.67
C PRO A 8 5.84 -7.18 11.52
N LEU A 9 6.15 -6.66 10.32
CA LEU A 9 6.54 -7.47 9.14
C LEU A 9 8.07 -7.57 9.00
N ASP A 10 8.83 -7.15 10.01
CA ASP A 10 10.29 -7.10 9.98
C ASP A 10 10.93 -8.47 9.72
N ALA A 11 10.42 -9.53 10.35
CA ALA A 11 11.07 -10.85 10.33
C ALA A 11 11.17 -11.48 8.92
N GLU A 12 10.13 -11.34 8.10
CA GLU A 12 10.08 -11.89 6.74
C GLU A 12 10.87 -11.04 5.74
N CYS A 13 11.07 -9.76 6.06
CA CYS A 13 11.76 -8.79 5.21
C CYS A 13 13.26 -8.67 5.50
N ARG A 14 13.80 -9.41 6.49
CA ARG A 14 15.20 -9.32 6.90
C ARG A 14 16.15 -9.76 5.80
N GLY A 15 17.20 -8.98 5.57
CA GLY A 15 18.27 -9.33 4.64
C GLY A 15 17.85 -9.36 3.17
N LEU A 16 16.67 -8.86 2.83
CA LEU A 16 16.24 -8.72 1.45
C LEU A 16 17.16 -7.74 0.73
N SER A 17 17.81 -8.24 -0.33
CA SER A 17 18.64 -7.41 -1.22
C SER A 17 17.83 -6.77 -2.34
N SER A 18 16.57 -7.20 -2.51
CA SER A 18 15.61 -6.66 -3.47
C SER A 18 14.20 -6.71 -2.89
N PHE A 19 13.46 -5.62 -3.00
CA PHE A 19 12.09 -5.51 -2.50
C PHE A 19 11.35 -4.36 -3.20
N THR A 20 10.04 -4.30 -3.04
CA THR A 20 9.21 -3.23 -3.58
C THR A 20 8.25 -2.71 -2.53
N VAL A 21 8.13 -1.39 -2.41
CA VAL A 21 7.07 -0.73 -1.62
C VAL A 21 6.12 -0.04 -2.60
N ALA A 22 4.83 -0.36 -2.51
CA ALA A 22 3.79 0.14 -3.40
C ALA A 22 2.57 0.58 -2.59
N LEU A 23 1.92 1.68 -2.99
CA LEU A 23 0.77 2.24 -2.28
C LEU A 23 0.05 3.31 -3.10
N TRP A 24 -1.22 3.54 -2.77
CA TRP A 24 -1.98 4.69 -3.24
C TRP A 24 -1.89 5.86 -2.28
N LEU A 25 -1.78 7.06 -2.84
CA LEU A 25 -1.65 8.31 -2.12
C LEU A 25 -2.68 9.33 -2.58
N TRP A 26 -3.30 9.99 -1.62
CA TRP A 26 -4.04 11.24 -1.81
C TRP A 26 -3.35 12.33 -1.00
N VAL A 27 -2.72 13.28 -1.66
CA VAL A 27 -1.94 14.34 -1.01
C VAL A 27 -2.68 15.67 -1.12
N ASN A 28 -2.93 16.35 0.01
CA ASN A 28 -3.66 17.61 0.00
C ASN A 28 -2.79 18.82 -0.39
N ASN A 29 -1.48 18.74 -0.13
CA ASN A 29 -0.52 19.82 -0.38
C ASN A 29 0.74 19.28 -1.08
N VAL A 30 0.97 19.74 -2.31
CA VAL A 30 2.13 19.38 -3.15
C VAL A 30 3.10 20.56 -3.35
N THR A 31 3.02 21.59 -2.51
CA THR A 31 3.93 22.75 -2.54
C THR A 31 4.86 22.79 -1.33
N ALA A 32 4.54 22.06 -0.25
CA ALA A 32 5.40 21.95 0.92
C ALA A 32 6.69 21.19 0.60
N GLY A 33 7.85 21.74 0.99
CA GLY A 33 9.12 21.04 0.90
C GLY A 33 9.20 19.83 1.84
N ALA A 34 10.19 18.95 1.60
CA ALA A 34 10.41 17.76 2.42
C ALA A 34 10.59 18.11 3.90
N ALA A 35 9.69 17.61 4.74
CA ALA A 35 9.71 17.77 6.19
C ALA A 35 9.12 16.53 6.89
N THR A 36 9.22 16.43 8.22
CA THR A 36 8.63 15.30 8.97
C THR A 36 7.12 15.10 8.69
N PRO A 37 6.27 16.15 8.58
CA PRO A 37 4.83 15.99 8.28
C PRO A 37 4.52 15.62 6.84
N THR A 38 5.54 15.47 5.99
CA THR A 38 5.36 14.97 4.61
C THR A 38 5.61 13.46 4.50
N THR A 39 5.94 12.79 5.62
CA THR A 39 6.30 11.36 5.66
C THR A 39 5.08 10.48 5.75
N PHE A 40 4.87 9.65 4.74
CA PHE A 40 3.71 8.77 4.67
C PHE A 40 4.06 7.28 4.84
N PHE A 41 5.34 6.92 4.71
CA PHE A 41 5.86 5.59 5.01
C PHE A 41 7.22 5.71 5.72
N THR A 42 7.46 4.91 6.75
CA THR A 42 8.71 4.91 7.53
C THR A 42 9.03 3.54 8.09
N THR A 43 10.32 3.23 8.22
CA THR A 43 10.82 2.14 9.08
C THR A 43 11.59 2.67 10.28
N ARG A 44 11.67 3.98 10.46
CA ARG A 44 12.44 4.60 11.56
C ARG A 44 11.78 4.34 12.90
N ALA A 45 12.54 3.78 13.83
CA ALA A 45 12.03 3.42 15.16
C ALA A 45 11.74 4.65 16.05
N THR A 46 12.70 5.57 16.19
CA THR A 46 12.65 6.68 17.16
C THR A 46 12.82 8.05 16.51
N ASN A 47 12.40 9.12 17.19
CA ASN A 47 12.53 10.50 16.71
C ASN A 47 13.87 11.18 17.06
N CYS A 48 14.61 10.67 18.04
CA CYS A 48 15.82 11.33 18.57
C CYS A 48 17.09 11.00 17.77
N THR A 49 17.23 9.76 17.31
CA THR A 49 18.45 9.28 16.66
C THR A 49 18.09 8.49 15.40
N ASN A 50 18.87 8.66 14.33
CA ASN A 50 18.74 7.83 13.14
C ASN A 50 19.45 6.50 13.38
N GLY A 51 18.75 5.41 13.14
CA GLY A 51 19.34 4.07 13.08
C GLY A 51 19.86 3.73 11.69
N PRO A 52 20.67 2.67 11.58
CA PRO A 52 20.96 2.06 10.30
C PRO A 52 19.76 1.27 9.79
N TYR A 53 19.73 1.10 8.47
CA TYR A 53 18.78 0.34 7.66
C TYR A 53 17.36 0.92 7.68
N GLU A 54 17.27 2.22 7.96
CA GLU A 54 16.03 2.97 7.95
C GLU A 54 15.70 3.45 6.54
N MET A 55 14.41 3.50 6.24
CA MET A 55 13.85 3.98 5.00
C MET A 55 12.64 4.87 5.30
N MET A 56 12.45 5.90 4.48
CA MET A 56 11.23 6.70 4.47
C MET A 56 10.82 7.06 3.06
N LEU A 57 9.51 7.18 2.88
CA LEU A 57 8.93 7.84 1.71
C LEU A 57 8.20 9.11 2.16
N ARG A 58 8.46 10.21 1.46
CA ARG A 58 7.93 11.54 1.79
C ARG A 58 7.52 12.31 0.55
N MET A 59 6.67 13.31 0.72
CA MET A 59 6.50 14.33 -0.31
C MET A 59 7.64 15.36 -0.23
N ASN A 60 8.10 15.83 -1.38
CA ASN A 60 8.97 17.00 -1.51
C ASN A 60 8.41 17.86 -2.64
N THR A 61 7.66 18.90 -2.28
CA THR A 61 6.82 19.64 -3.22
C THR A 61 5.96 18.69 -4.06
N ASN A 62 6.08 18.70 -5.38
CA ASN A 62 5.33 17.86 -6.31
C ASN A 62 6.06 16.55 -6.66
N LYS A 63 7.12 16.21 -5.92
CA LYS A 63 7.88 14.97 -6.09
C LYS A 63 7.68 14.05 -4.90
N VAL A 64 7.92 12.76 -5.13
CA VAL A 64 8.02 11.78 -4.06
C VAL A 64 9.49 11.54 -3.79
N ARG A 65 9.87 11.61 -2.53
CA ARG A 65 11.22 11.41 -2.03
C ARG A 65 11.34 10.05 -1.36
N MET A 66 12.34 9.27 -1.75
CA MET A 66 12.86 8.19 -0.93
C MET A 66 14.06 8.67 -0.13
N MET A 67 14.14 8.26 1.13
CA MET A 67 15.29 8.49 2.00
C MET A 67 15.75 7.16 2.59
N SER A 68 17.05 6.96 2.72
CA SER A 68 17.60 5.79 3.41
C SER A 68 18.92 6.05 4.15
N THR A 69 19.19 5.25 5.19
CA THR A 69 20.43 5.32 5.99
C THR A 69 21.44 4.21 5.69
N GLY A 70 21.05 3.13 5.00
CA GLY A 70 21.94 2.00 4.71
C GLY A 70 22.52 1.38 5.98
N ASN A 71 23.74 0.85 5.94
CA ASN A 71 24.44 0.41 7.15
C ASN A 71 24.99 1.53 8.05
N THR A 72 24.60 2.79 7.81
CA THR A 72 25.10 3.97 8.54
C THR A 72 23.95 4.68 9.27
N THR A 73 24.18 5.84 9.87
CA THR A 73 23.13 6.68 10.49
C THR A 73 22.83 7.95 9.70
N SER A 74 23.45 8.12 8.53
CA SER A 74 23.31 9.31 7.69
C SER A 74 22.30 9.07 6.56
N TRP A 75 21.30 9.95 6.48
CA TRP A 75 20.32 9.92 5.41
C TRP A 75 20.96 10.28 4.05
N THR A 76 20.53 9.57 3.02
CA THR A 76 20.66 9.98 1.63
C THR A 76 19.26 10.01 1.03
N SER A 77 18.95 10.99 0.18
CA SER A 77 17.62 11.11 -0.45
C SER A 77 17.66 11.24 -1.97
N VAL A 78 16.70 10.63 -2.65
CA VAL A 78 16.41 10.85 -4.08
C VAL A 78 14.96 11.24 -4.25
N ASP A 79 14.71 12.22 -5.12
CA ASP A 79 13.37 12.61 -5.54
C ASP A 79 13.03 11.94 -6.88
N THR A 80 11.75 11.68 -7.12
CA THR A 80 11.27 11.35 -8.46
C THR A 80 11.66 12.45 -9.46
N THR A 81 11.99 12.05 -10.69
CA THR A 81 12.16 12.98 -11.81
C THR A 81 10.80 13.46 -12.34
N GLY A 82 9.79 12.59 -12.31
CA GLY A 82 8.38 12.91 -12.63
C GLY A 82 7.66 13.60 -11.47
N ALA A 83 6.73 14.51 -11.79
CA ALA A 83 5.84 15.12 -10.79
C ALA A 83 4.61 14.23 -10.57
N VAL A 84 4.05 14.29 -9.36
CA VAL A 84 2.72 13.70 -9.10
C VAL A 84 1.65 14.48 -9.88
N PRO A 85 0.49 13.85 -10.19
CA PRO A 85 -0.56 14.47 -11.01
C PRO A 85 -1.13 15.79 -10.47
N GLY A 86 -1.03 16.03 -9.17
CA GLY A 86 -1.48 17.24 -8.49
C GLY A 86 -2.01 16.96 -7.09
N PRO A 87 -2.45 17.99 -6.35
CA PRO A 87 -3.08 17.79 -5.05
C PRO A 87 -4.49 17.22 -5.19
N ASN A 88 -5.00 16.63 -4.11
CA ASN A 88 -6.39 16.18 -3.95
C ASN A 88 -6.90 15.21 -5.03
N GLN A 89 -6.05 14.26 -5.41
CA GLN A 89 -6.43 13.15 -6.28
C GLN A 89 -5.60 11.92 -5.90
N TRP A 90 -6.15 10.74 -6.18
CA TRP A 90 -5.42 9.48 -6.01
C TRP A 90 -4.34 9.34 -7.07
N PHE A 91 -3.17 8.87 -6.65
CA PHE A 91 -2.12 8.40 -7.54
C PHE A 91 -1.38 7.26 -6.85
N HIS A 92 -0.89 6.32 -7.65
CA HIS A 92 -0.10 5.20 -7.16
C HIS A 92 1.38 5.53 -7.20
N VAL A 93 2.10 5.09 -6.17
CA VAL A 93 3.56 5.17 -6.10
C VAL A 93 4.12 3.79 -5.85
N ALA A 94 5.17 3.43 -6.59
CA ALA A 94 6.00 2.29 -6.24
C ALA A 94 7.49 2.67 -6.26
N TYR A 95 8.22 2.13 -5.30
CA TYR A 95 9.67 2.13 -5.25
C TYR A 95 10.16 0.69 -5.33
N VAL A 96 10.88 0.36 -6.40
CA VAL A 96 11.52 -0.93 -6.62
C VAL A 96 13.00 -0.80 -6.27
N ILE A 97 13.46 -1.55 -5.28
CA ILE A 97 14.82 -1.54 -4.77
C ILE A 97 15.52 -2.82 -5.19
N THR A 98 16.75 -2.68 -5.68
CA THR A 98 17.67 -3.78 -6.03
C THR A 98 19.07 -3.45 -5.50
N PRO A 99 20.04 -4.39 -5.56
CA PRO A 99 21.43 -4.07 -5.21
C PRO A 99 22.05 -3.03 -6.13
N ALA A 100 21.56 -2.89 -7.37
CA ALA A 100 22.06 -1.94 -8.34
C ALA A 100 21.55 -0.51 -8.12
N GLY A 101 20.43 -0.35 -7.42
CA GLY A 101 19.80 0.95 -7.27
C GLY A 101 18.30 0.89 -7.00
N VAL A 102 17.66 2.02 -7.26
CA VAL A 102 16.24 2.28 -6.99
C VAL A 102 15.56 2.75 -8.27
N THR A 103 14.38 2.22 -8.57
CA THR A 103 13.49 2.73 -9.62
C THR A 103 12.18 3.17 -9.00
N ALA A 104 11.76 4.40 -9.26
CA ALA A 104 10.50 4.94 -8.80
C ALA A 104 9.46 4.89 -9.92
N TYR A 105 8.19 4.73 -9.56
CA TYR A 105 7.04 4.74 -10.47
C TYR A 105 5.94 5.63 -9.91
N ILE A 106 5.28 6.38 -10.80
CA ILE A 106 4.04 7.12 -10.50
C ILE A 106 2.99 6.66 -11.51
N ASN A 107 1.84 6.18 -11.03
CA ASN A 107 0.77 5.61 -11.88
C ASN A 107 1.31 4.57 -12.88
N GLY A 108 2.24 3.74 -12.43
CA GLY A 108 2.78 2.61 -13.21
C GLY A 108 3.86 2.99 -14.21
N GLN A 109 4.06 4.29 -14.40
CA GLN A 109 5.08 4.83 -15.30
C GLN A 109 6.38 5.12 -14.56
N PRO A 110 7.55 4.81 -15.14
CA PRO A 110 8.84 5.15 -14.55
C PRO A 110 8.94 6.65 -14.26
N ALA A 111 9.27 6.97 -13.02
CA ALA A 111 9.37 8.33 -12.50
C ALA A 111 10.77 8.66 -11.99
N GLY A 112 11.79 7.91 -12.43
CA GLY A 112 13.20 8.15 -12.12
C GLY A 112 13.93 6.92 -11.64
N THR A 113 15.27 6.97 -11.73
CA THR A 113 16.17 5.91 -11.27
C THR A 113 17.33 6.51 -10.50
N SER A 114 17.83 5.79 -9.50
CA SER A 114 19.09 6.08 -8.81
C SER A 114 19.98 4.86 -8.81
N THR A 115 21.29 5.06 -8.92
CA THR A 115 22.27 3.99 -8.69
C THR A 115 22.46 3.72 -7.20
N ALA A 116 23.06 2.58 -6.86
CA ALA A 116 23.47 2.26 -5.49
C ALA A 116 24.62 3.15 -4.95
N ALA A 117 25.36 3.82 -5.83
CA ALA A 117 26.33 4.83 -5.41
C ALA A 117 25.65 6.13 -4.93
N ALA A 118 24.51 6.46 -5.54
CA ALA A 118 23.74 7.64 -5.21
C ALA A 118 22.70 7.38 -4.10
N MET A 119 22.23 6.13 -3.93
CA MET A 119 21.25 5.71 -2.93
C MET A 119 21.69 4.48 -2.15
N LYS A 120 21.46 4.47 -0.84
CA LYS A 120 21.73 3.30 0.00
C LYS A 120 20.59 2.31 -0.15
N THR A 121 20.87 1.12 -0.70
CA THR A 121 19.88 0.09 -1.04
C THR A 121 19.82 -1.06 -0.06
N THR A 122 20.80 -1.19 0.86
CA THR A 122 20.73 -2.12 1.99
C THR A 122 19.79 -1.57 3.05
N LEU A 123 18.57 -2.09 3.10
CA LEU A 123 17.46 -1.58 3.89
C LEU A 123 16.73 -2.77 4.49
N LEU A 124 15.89 -2.50 5.50
CA LEU A 124 15.19 -3.52 6.26
C LEU A 124 16.21 -4.37 7.03
N THR A 125 16.36 -4.01 8.29
CA THR A 125 17.08 -4.68 9.38
C THR A 125 18.09 -5.80 9.01
N PRO A 126 19.37 -5.66 9.37
CA PRO A 126 20.36 -6.72 9.15
C PRO A 126 19.98 -7.94 10.01
N PRO A 127 20.40 -9.15 9.61
CA PRO A 127 19.95 -10.40 10.23
C PRO A 127 20.24 -10.52 11.74
N ASP A 128 21.09 -9.65 12.30
CA ASP A 128 21.59 -9.66 13.67
C ASP A 128 20.90 -8.67 14.63
N ARG A 129 19.81 -8.00 14.23
CA ARG A 129 19.13 -7.02 15.10
C ARG A 129 17.99 -7.61 15.96
N PRO A 130 17.77 -7.10 17.20
CA PRO A 130 16.64 -7.51 18.04
C PRO A 130 15.27 -7.36 17.37
N LEU A 131 14.42 -8.39 17.49
CA LEU A 131 13.01 -8.35 17.11
C LEU A 131 12.26 -7.40 18.06
N GLY A 132 11.39 -6.54 17.51
CA GLY A 132 10.54 -5.63 18.28
C GLY A 132 10.91 -4.14 18.22
N ASP A 133 12.09 -3.79 17.68
CA ASP A 133 12.48 -2.39 17.51
C ASP A 133 12.04 -1.78 16.15
N PHE A 134 11.65 -2.62 15.18
CA PHE A 134 11.34 -2.20 13.80
C PHE A 134 10.01 -2.76 13.31
N GLY A 135 9.34 -1.96 12.48
CA GLY A 135 8.09 -2.24 11.80
C GLY A 135 7.85 -1.20 10.71
N PHE A 136 6.75 -1.34 9.99
CA PHE A 136 6.35 -0.34 9.00
C PHE A 136 5.38 0.66 9.62
N GLY A 137 5.76 1.93 9.63
CA GLY A 137 4.91 3.03 10.07
C GLY A 137 4.31 3.73 8.86
N PHE A 138 3.01 4.04 8.94
CA PHE A 138 2.30 4.76 7.90
C PHE A 138 1.75 6.08 8.44
N GLY A 139 1.75 7.12 7.61
CA GLY A 139 1.22 8.44 7.98
C GLY A 139 2.02 9.22 9.03
N HIS A 140 3.24 8.77 9.37
CA HIS A 140 4.14 9.41 10.33
C HIS A 140 5.61 9.16 10.01
N TYR A 141 6.53 9.87 10.68
CA TYR A 141 7.97 9.77 10.44
C TYR A 141 8.72 8.79 11.35
N HIS A 142 8.11 8.28 12.42
CA HIS A 142 8.70 7.22 13.24
C HIS A 142 7.64 6.34 13.93
N LEU A 143 8.07 5.20 14.47
CA LEU A 143 7.20 4.23 15.15
C LEU A 143 6.91 4.59 16.61
N ALA A 144 7.88 5.14 17.34
CA ALA A 144 7.73 5.44 18.76
C ALA A 144 6.56 6.39 19.06
N THR A 145 5.90 6.22 20.20
CA THR A 145 4.82 7.10 20.68
C THR A 145 5.34 8.05 21.78
N PRO A 146 4.72 9.22 21.96
CA PRO A 146 3.65 9.83 21.16
C PRO A 146 4.17 10.43 19.84
N GLN A 147 3.31 10.45 18.83
CA GLN A 147 3.64 10.88 17.47
C GLN A 147 3.17 12.33 17.22
N THR A 148 4.04 13.20 16.71
CA THR A 148 3.72 14.59 16.29
C THR A 148 4.18 14.85 14.86
N GLY A 149 3.48 15.64 14.05
CA GLY A 149 3.91 15.87 12.65
C GLY A 149 3.51 14.73 11.71
N GLN A 150 2.23 14.36 11.76
CA GLN A 150 1.59 13.38 10.90
C GLN A 150 1.48 13.88 9.45
N PHE A 151 1.49 12.93 8.53
CA PHE A 151 1.11 13.17 7.15
C PHE A 151 -0.33 13.62 7.03
N THR A 152 -0.55 14.65 6.22
CA THR A 152 -1.88 15.16 5.89
C THR A 152 -2.26 14.70 4.50
N GLY A 153 -2.96 13.56 4.44
CA GLY A 153 -3.42 12.94 3.20
C GLY A 153 -4.18 11.65 3.48
N ARG A 154 -4.34 10.81 2.46
CA ARG A 154 -4.91 9.47 2.57
C ARG A 154 -3.97 8.46 1.92
N LEU A 155 -4.03 7.24 2.44
CA LEU A 155 -3.23 6.10 2.06
C LEU A 155 -4.21 4.97 1.77
N ASP A 156 -3.96 4.19 0.73
CA ASP A 156 -4.69 2.95 0.48
C ASP A 156 -3.76 1.89 -0.12
N ASP A 157 -4.15 0.62 0.04
CA ASP A 157 -3.49 -0.56 -0.52
C ASP A 157 -1.96 -0.55 -0.39
N VAL A 158 -1.48 -0.40 0.85
CA VAL A 158 -0.05 -0.38 1.13
C VAL A 158 0.52 -1.80 1.09
N ARG A 159 1.38 -2.07 0.11
CA ARG A 159 1.99 -3.37 -0.13
C ARG A 159 3.51 -3.30 -0.05
N VAL A 160 4.10 -4.30 0.59
CA VAL A 160 5.55 -4.54 0.59
C VAL A 160 5.80 -5.92 0.01
N TYR A 161 6.56 -6.00 -1.07
CA TYR A 161 6.92 -7.25 -1.73
C TYR A 161 8.35 -7.61 -1.41
N GLY A 162 8.60 -8.87 -1.02
CA GLY A 162 9.95 -9.41 -0.78
C GLY A 162 10.81 -9.61 -2.03
N ARG A 163 10.49 -8.90 -3.13
CA ARG A 163 11.17 -8.98 -4.43
C ARG A 163 11.08 -7.66 -5.19
N ALA A 164 11.96 -7.48 -6.16
CA ALA A 164 11.83 -6.40 -7.13
C ALA A 164 10.72 -6.74 -8.14
N LEU A 165 9.70 -5.89 -8.23
CA LEU A 165 8.68 -5.98 -9.26
C LEU A 165 9.22 -5.42 -10.59
N SER A 166 8.87 -6.07 -11.68
CA SER A 166 9.01 -5.51 -13.03
C SER A 166 8.00 -4.38 -13.27
N GLN A 167 8.24 -3.55 -14.29
CA GLN A 167 7.29 -2.49 -14.66
C GLN A 167 5.89 -3.03 -14.96
N ALA A 168 5.79 -4.17 -15.67
CA ALA A 168 4.52 -4.80 -15.98
C ALA A 168 3.78 -5.23 -14.70
N GLU A 169 4.50 -5.78 -13.71
CA GLU A 169 3.92 -6.13 -12.42
C GLU A 169 3.49 -4.90 -11.62
N VAL A 170 4.27 -3.80 -11.65
CA VAL A 170 3.85 -2.53 -11.04
C VAL A 170 2.57 -2.00 -11.68
N GLN A 171 2.42 -2.12 -13.00
CA GLN A 171 1.18 -1.77 -13.69
C GLN A 171 0.02 -2.66 -13.25
N GLN A 172 0.24 -3.97 -13.13
CA GLN A 172 -0.79 -4.90 -12.63
C GLN A 172 -1.23 -4.57 -11.20
N VAL A 173 -0.32 -4.13 -10.31
CA VAL A 173 -0.69 -3.71 -8.96
C VAL A 173 -1.73 -2.58 -8.99
N ILE A 174 -1.56 -1.61 -9.89
CA ILE A 174 -2.49 -0.49 -10.08
C ILE A 174 -3.83 -0.98 -10.61
N ASP A 175 -3.80 -1.83 -11.64
CA ASP A 175 -4.99 -2.36 -12.27
C ASP A 175 -5.81 -3.24 -11.30
N THR A 176 -5.14 -3.93 -10.37
CA THR A 176 -5.82 -4.69 -9.29
C THR A 176 -6.33 -3.82 -8.15
N ALA A 177 -5.79 -2.61 -7.97
CA ALA A 177 -6.23 -1.71 -6.91
C ALA A 177 -7.48 -0.90 -7.31
N ASP A 178 -7.82 -0.86 -8.60
CA ASP A 178 -8.97 -0.12 -9.13
C ASP A 178 -10.18 -1.01 -9.51
N ALA A 179 -10.13 -2.35 -9.39
CA ALA A 179 -11.14 -3.17 -10.06
C ALA A 179 -11.44 -4.54 -9.45
N LEU A 180 -12.09 -4.57 -8.28
CA LEU A 180 -13.13 -5.59 -8.05
C LEU A 180 -14.36 -4.91 -7.46
N PRO A 181 -15.52 -4.96 -8.13
CA PRO A 181 -16.71 -4.30 -7.63
C PRO A 181 -17.19 -4.97 -6.34
N ASP A 182 -17.78 -4.20 -5.44
CA ASP A 182 -18.69 -4.72 -4.43
C ASP A 182 -20.04 -5.00 -5.11
N LEU A 183 -20.53 -6.21 -4.97
CA LEU A 183 -21.73 -6.68 -5.66
C LEU A 183 -22.87 -6.92 -4.68
N ARG A 184 -23.93 -6.13 -4.81
CA ARG A 184 -25.17 -6.31 -4.03
C ARG A 184 -26.31 -6.84 -4.90
N VAL A 185 -26.96 -7.92 -4.48
CA VAL A 185 -28.16 -8.48 -5.13
C VAL A 185 -29.39 -8.22 -4.26
N ALA A 186 -30.29 -7.36 -4.74
CA ALA A 186 -31.52 -7.02 -4.03
C ALA A 186 -32.48 -8.22 -3.88
N GLY A 187 -33.36 -8.17 -2.88
CA GLY A 187 -34.34 -9.21 -2.60
C GLY A 187 -35.27 -9.52 -3.76
N GLY A 188 -35.36 -10.80 -4.10
CA GLY A 188 -36.13 -11.29 -5.24
C GLY A 188 -35.51 -10.98 -6.61
N ALA A 189 -34.37 -10.30 -6.67
CA ALA A 189 -33.64 -10.06 -7.91
C ALA A 189 -32.78 -11.26 -8.29
N THR A 190 -32.59 -11.45 -9.59
CA THR A 190 -31.59 -12.36 -10.15
C THR A 190 -30.56 -11.54 -10.91
N LEU A 191 -29.29 -11.74 -10.59
CA LEU A 191 -28.15 -11.18 -11.29
C LEU A 191 -27.40 -12.30 -12.03
N ALA A 192 -27.13 -12.13 -13.32
CA ALA A 192 -26.21 -13.00 -14.04
C ALA A 192 -24.77 -12.50 -13.90
N ALA A 193 -23.88 -13.30 -13.29
CA ALA A 193 -22.45 -13.02 -13.21
C ALA A 193 -21.81 -13.12 -14.60
N GLN A 194 -21.31 -12.00 -15.13
CA GLN A 194 -20.68 -11.90 -16.45
C GLN A 194 -19.61 -10.80 -16.47
N GLY A 195 -18.48 -11.07 -17.11
CA GLY A 195 -17.42 -10.08 -17.30
C GLY A 195 -16.83 -9.61 -15.97
N ALA A 196 -16.91 -8.30 -15.70
CA ALA A 196 -16.35 -7.68 -14.50
C ALA A 196 -17.04 -8.11 -13.18
N THR A 197 -18.19 -8.79 -13.25
CA THR A 197 -18.85 -9.39 -12.07
C THR A 197 -18.51 -10.86 -11.87
N ASN A 198 -17.55 -11.44 -12.61
CA ASN A 198 -17.10 -12.82 -12.36
C ASN A 198 -16.13 -12.92 -11.18
N THR A 199 -15.43 -11.83 -10.86
CA THR A 199 -14.61 -11.69 -9.66
C THR A 199 -15.02 -10.40 -8.99
N VAL A 200 -15.38 -10.48 -7.71
CA VAL A 200 -15.87 -9.35 -6.92
C VAL A 200 -15.15 -9.30 -5.58
N ARG A 201 -15.09 -8.11 -4.98
CA ARG A 201 -14.45 -7.96 -3.67
C ARG A 201 -15.38 -8.51 -2.60
N THR A 202 -16.58 -7.93 -2.52
CA THR A 202 -17.64 -8.42 -1.64
C THR A 202 -18.90 -8.80 -2.42
N LEU A 203 -19.65 -9.76 -1.88
CA LEU A 203 -20.99 -10.11 -2.35
C LEU A 203 -21.98 -9.94 -1.19
N SER A 204 -23.07 -9.24 -1.41
CA SER A 204 -24.08 -8.99 -0.38
C SER A 204 -25.52 -8.98 -0.88
N GLY A 205 -26.47 -8.99 0.05
CA GLY A 205 -27.90 -8.86 -0.21
C GLY A 205 -28.69 -10.14 -0.02
N GLU A 206 -29.82 -10.28 -0.73
CA GLU A 206 -30.85 -11.27 -0.44
C GLU A 206 -31.56 -11.80 -1.70
N GLY A 207 -30.87 -11.73 -2.84
CA GLY A 207 -31.32 -12.26 -4.12
C GLY A 207 -30.55 -13.50 -4.60
N TYR A 208 -30.54 -13.70 -5.92
CA TYR A 208 -29.93 -14.85 -6.57
C TYR A 208 -28.84 -14.44 -7.58
N VAL A 209 -27.70 -15.14 -7.55
CA VAL A 209 -26.64 -15.04 -8.56
C VAL A 209 -26.65 -16.27 -9.48
N SER A 210 -26.87 -16.06 -10.77
CA SER A 210 -26.73 -17.08 -11.81
C SER A 210 -25.35 -16.99 -12.45
N GLY A 211 -24.73 -18.14 -12.76
CA GLY A 211 -23.36 -18.24 -13.24
C GLY A 211 -22.30 -18.38 -12.13
N ALA A 212 -21.04 -18.51 -12.56
CA ALA A 212 -19.90 -18.68 -11.68
C ALA A 212 -19.32 -17.33 -11.23
N LEU A 213 -19.13 -17.19 -9.92
CA LEU A 213 -18.63 -15.99 -9.25
C LEU A 213 -17.49 -16.33 -8.29
N THR A 214 -16.44 -15.52 -8.26
CA THR A 214 -15.38 -15.57 -7.25
C THR A 214 -15.46 -14.35 -6.34
N VAL A 215 -15.50 -14.57 -5.02
CA VAL A 215 -15.52 -13.51 -4.00
C VAL A 215 -14.22 -13.54 -3.21
N LEU A 216 -13.53 -12.39 -3.13
CA LEU A 216 -12.21 -12.35 -2.51
C LEU A 216 -12.18 -11.97 -1.03
N ASP A 217 -13.16 -11.20 -0.54
CA ASP A 217 -13.11 -10.60 0.80
C ASP A 217 -14.26 -11.09 1.68
N ARG A 218 -15.51 -10.85 1.27
CA ARG A 218 -16.66 -11.13 2.15
C ARG A 218 -17.94 -11.51 1.42
N VAL A 219 -18.68 -12.46 1.98
CA VAL A 219 -20.07 -12.76 1.59
C VAL A 219 -21.03 -12.51 2.75
N SER A 220 -22.08 -11.71 2.55
CA SER A 220 -23.07 -11.41 3.59
C SER A 220 -24.51 -11.50 3.08
N ALA A 221 -25.27 -12.46 3.58
CA ALA A 221 -26.72 -12.47 3.37
C ALA A 221 -27.37 -11.39 4.24
N GLY A 222 -28.14 -10.48 3.63
CA GLY A 222 -28.90 -9.46 4.33
C GLY A 222 -28.05 -8.34 4.95
N ASP A 223 -27.78 -7.29 4.18
CA ASP A 223 -26.72 -6.32 4.45
C ASP A 223 -27.18 -4.95 4.97
N ASP A 224 -28.48 -4.78 5.23
CA ASP A 224 -29.02 -3.54 5.79
C ASP A 224 -29.93 -3.75 7.01
N ALA A 225 -30.15 -2.67 7.76
CA ALA A 225 -31.02 -2.68 8.93
C ALA A 225 -32.51 -2.93 8.59
N GLY A 226 -32.87 -2.98 7.30
CA GLY A 226 -34.21 -3.27 6.79
C GLY A 226 -34.39 -4.73 6.37
N THR A 227 -33.34 -5.54 6.43
CA THR A 227 -33.34 -6.92 5.99
C THR A 227 -34.28 -7.77 6.85
N PRO A 228 -35.30 -8.44 6.26
CA PRO A 228 -36.19 -9.33 7.00
C PRO A 228 -35.43 -10.49 7.66
N ALA A 229 -35.90 -10.92 8.84
CA ALA A 229 -35.42 -12.16 9.45
C ALA A 229 -35.63 -13.33 8.47
N GLY A 230 -34.54 -14.02 8.10
CA GLY A 230 -34.57 -15.12 7.12
C GLY A 230 -34.19 -14.73 5.68
N ALA A 231 -33.67 -13.52 5.46
CA ALA A 231 -33.06 -13.15 4.17
C ALA A 231 -32.02 -14.18 3.72
N THR A 232 -32.11 -14.60 2.47
CA THR A 232 -31.25 -15.66 1.91
C THR A 232 -30.61 -15.17 0.63
N LEU A 233 -29.28 -15.15 0.60
CA LEU A 233 -28.50 -14.95 -0.62
C LEU A 233 -28.21 -16.33 -1.23
N MET A 234 -28.59 -16.52 -2.48
CA MET A 234 -28.42 -17.79 -3.20
C MET A 234 -27.52 -17.59 -4.42
N ALA A 235 -26.76 -18.62 -4.80
CA ALA A 235 -25.93 -18.57 -6.00
C ALA A 235 -25.74 -19.96 -6.61
N GLU A 236 -25.62 -20.04 -7.94
CA GLU A 236 -25.34 -21.31 -8.64
C GLU A 236 -23.96 -21.87 -8.30
N GLN A 237 -22.92 -21.03 -8.42
CA GLN A 237 -21.54 -21.39 -8.14
C GLN A 237 -20.78 -20.19 -7.58
N VAL A 238 -20.37 -20.28 -6.31
CA VAL A 238 -19.53 -19.28 -5.64
C VAL A 238 -18.23 -19.94 -5.19
N THR A 239 -17.12 -19.34 -5.58
CA THR A 239 -15.79 -19.68 -5.07
C THR A 239 -15.33 -18.59 -4.13
N LEU A 240 -14.93 -18.95 -2.92
CA LEU A 240 -14.34 -18.04 -1.95
C LEU A 240 -12.81 -18.09 -2.06
N ALA A 241 -12.15 -16.94 -1.99
CA ALA A 241 -10.71 -16.91 -1.79
C ALA A 241 -10.34 -17.51 -0.41
N PRO A 242 -9.10 -18.01 -0.24
CA PRO A 242 -8.67 -18.63 1.02
C PRO A 242 -8.89 -17.79 2.28
N ASP A 243 -8.92 -16.46 2.14
CA ASP A 243 -9.03 -15.50 3.24
C ASP A 243 -10.40 -14.80 3.31
N ALA A 244 -11.38 -15.22 2.49
CA ALA A 244 -12.71 -14.59 2.50
C ALA A 244 -13.53 -15.03 3.74
N VAL A 245 -14.26 -14.08 4.33
CA VAL A 245 -15.04 -14.25 5.58
C VAL A 245 -16.54 -14.21 5.35
#